data_AF-A0A075GJ20-F1
#
_entry.id   AF-A0A075GJ20-F1
#
_cell.length_a   1.000
_cell.length_b   1.000
_cell.length_c   1.000
_cell.angle_alpha   90.00
_cell.angle_beta   90.00
_cell.angle_gamma   90.00
#
_symmetry.space_group_name_H-M   'P 1'
#
loop_
_entity.id
_entity.type
_entity.pdbx_description
1 polymer ?
#
loop_
_entity_poly.entity_id
_entity_poly.type
_entity_poly.pdbx_seq_one_letter_code
_entity_poly.pdbx_strand_id
1 'polypeptide(L)'
;MTAAAGDFVSPGSSVAIPDGIEAGDGIHSDSSGSVAVVTGTLVQSDGTMSVDASRPSVNSPQIGDVIIAEVNRLNPKTAEVRVLHIEGKDGGHRDVPAGKLFADIFVTNFVDRFLPSAGDAMRKRDVVRARIVELDPMLKATTRDNPELGVLHALCPQCGEDLETSSKTPDFNVACPRCDYTGYRVLSNGFGHGHVLGSDIQSLNRPGARWSSEAESMLGHDGARPYLSPVADHRRGMSHEMPDSVRRQRAAQSRGGGRGGPRREMHPTTCTLCGTKTKVPFKPTPGKPIRCRDCMDKVKEGKASKDELAKERKVLNSARAGAEESMGLKLFIGGVSYDATEDDLREAFSAHGELTEVHIATDRDTGRSKGFAFVTFSSKKHGLAAIKALHDSKIHGRKISVQESNPGGRDRKRRRRRN
;
A
#
# COMPACT_ATOMS: atom_id res chain seq x y z
N MET A 1 -57.38 -18.45 -31.88
CA MET A 1 -58.12 -18.81 -30.66
C MET A 1 -57.47 -18.06 -29.52
N THR A 2 -58.23 -17.22 -28.82
CA THR A 2 -57.77 -16.50 -27.64
C THR A 2 -57.94 -17.40 -26.42
N ALA A 3 -56.87 -17.60 -25.66
CA ALA A 3 -56.87 -18.40 -24.45
C ALA A 3 -57.49 -17.63 -23.28
N ALA A 4 -58.23 -18.32 -22.42
CA ALA A 4 -58.88 -17.80 -21.23
C ALA A 4 -58.26 -18.39 -19.93
N ALA A 5 -58.71 -17.93 -18.77
CA ALA A 5 -58.26 -18.48 -17.48
C ALA A 5 -58.52 -20.00 -17.40
N GLY A 6 -57.50 -20.75 -16.98
CA GLY A 6 -57.50 -22.22 -16.93
C GLY A 6 -56.90 -22.90 -18.16
N ASP A 7 -56.72 -22.17 -19.27
CA ASP A 7 -56.10 -22.74 -20.48
C ASP A 7 -54.58 -22.81 -20.36
N PHE A 8 -54.01 -23.87 -20.95
CA PHE A 8 -52.57 -23.99 -21.12
C PHE A 8 -52.11 -23.17 -22.32
N VAL A 9 -51.16 -22.27 -22.10
CA VAL A 9 -50.62 -21.35 -23.11
C VAL A 9 -49.14 -21.60 -23.36
N SER A 10 -48.72 -21.29 -24.58
CA SER A 10 -47.33 -21.29 -25.01
C SER A 10 -46.88 -19.88 -25.40
N PRO A 11 -45.57 -19.58 -25.44
CA PRO A 11 -45.08 -18.29 -25.91
C PRO A 11 -45.63 -17.96 -27.30
N GLY A 12 -46.29 -16.81 -27.44
CA GLY A 12 -46.96 -16.35 -28.66
C GLY A 12 -48.46 -16.67 -28.73
N SER A 13 -49.02 -17.43 -27.79
CA SER A 13 -50.47 -17.63 -27.69
C SER A 13 -51.17 -16.32 -27.31
N SER A 14 -52.22 -15.94 -28.06
CA SER A 14 -53.04 -14.77 -27.74
C SER A 14 -53.87 -15.02 -26.49
N VAL A 15 -53.85 -14.07 -25.56
CA VAL A 15 -54.56 -14.12 -24.28
C VAL A 15 -55.67 -13.08 -24.28
N ALA A 16 -56.89 -13.45 -23.89
CA ALA A 16 -57.96 -12.50 -23.66
C ALA A 16 -57.89 -11.98 -22.21
N ILE A 17 -57.57 -10.70 -22.04
CA ILE A 17 -57.62 -10.03 -20.73
C ILE A 17 -59.00 -9.35 -20.61
N PRO A 18 -59.83 -9.73 -19.61
CA PRO A 18 -61.13 -9.07 -19.40
C PRO A 18 -61.00 -7.60 -19.01
N ASP A 19 -62.00 -6.79 -19.34
CA ASP A 19 -62.02 -5.36 -19.00
C ASP A 19 -61.93 -5.15 -17.48
N GLY A 20 -60.97 -4.33 -17.05
CA GLY A 20 -60.71 -4.03 -15.64
C GLY A 20 -59.69 -4.96 -14.95
N ILE A 21 -59.08 -5.90 -15.68
CA ILE A 21 -58.02 -6.78 -15.19
C ILE A 21 -56.68 -6.36 -15.82
N GLU A 22 -55.63 -6.30 -15.01
CA GLU A 22 -54.29 -5.96 -15.51
C GLU A 22 -53.49 -7.20 -15.96
N ALA A 23 -52.58 -7.00 -16.90
CA ALA A 23 -51.64 -8.03 -17.33
C ALA A 23 -50.57 -8.24 -16.24
N GLY A 24 -50.52 -9.45 -15.69
CA GLY A 24 -49.56 -9.89 -14.69
C GLY A 24 -48.36 -10.63 -15.27
N ASP A 25 -47.66 -11.40 -14.44
CA ASP A 25 -46.42 -12.09 -14.82
C ASP A 25 -46.65 -13.09 -15.97
N GLY A 26 -45.72 -13.12 -16.92
CA GLY A 26 -45.78 -14.00 -18.09
C GLY A 26 -46.69 -13.55 -19.25
N ILE A 27 -47.31 -12.37 -19.16
CA ILE A 27 -48.12 -11.79 -20.24
C ILE A 27 -47.51 -10.47 -20.70
N HIS A 28 -47.44 -10.24 -22.01
CA HIS A 28 -47.08 -8.96 -22.60
C HIS A 28 -48.29 -8.39 -23.34
N SER A 29 -48.65 -7.16 -23.02
CA SER A 29 -49.73 -6.41 -23.66
C SER A 29 -49.17 -5.24 -24.46
N ASP A 30 -49.61 -5.13 -25.71
CA ASP A 30 -49.33 -3.98 -26.57
C ASP A 30 -50.62 -3.49 -27.26
N SER A 31 -50.49 -2.56 -28.20
CA SER A 31 -51.63 -2.02 -28.96
C SER A 31 -52.29 -3.03 -29.91
N SER A 32 -51.64 -4.16 -30.19
CA SER A 32 -52.10 -5.22 -31.10
C SER A 32 -52.76 -6.40 -30.37
N GLY A 33 -52.57 -6.52 -29.06
CA GLY A 33 -53.23 -7.50 -28.21
C GLY A 33 -52.38 -7.92 -27.02
N SER A 34 -52.85 -8.91 -26.29
CA SER A 34 -52.08 -9.54 -25.20
C SER A 34 -51.63 -10.93 -25.63
N VAL A 35 -50.37 -11.24 -25.37
CA VAL A 35 -49.74 -12.52 -25.71
C VAL A 35 -49.01 -13.10 -24.51
N ALA A 36 -49.07 -14.42 -24.37
CA ALA A 36 -48.27 -15.14 -23.38
C ALA A 36 -46.80 -15.13 -23.82
N VAL A 37 -45.90 -14.82 -22.89
CA VAL A 37 -44.44 -14.84 -23.10
C VAL A 37 -43.82 -16.13 -22.56
N VAL A 38 -44.53 -16.83 -21.68
CA VAL A 38 -44.07 -18.01 -20.97
C VAL A 38 -45.07 -19.15 -21.16
N THR A 39 -44.57 -20.38 -21.14
CA THR A 39 -45.40 -21.58 -21.15
C THR A 39 -45.98 -21.85 -19.77
N GLY A 40 -47.28 -22.06 -19.65
CA GLY A 40 -47.93 -22.35 -18.37
C GLY A 40 -49.45 -22.33 -18.45
N THR A 41 -50.11 -22.38 -17.31
CA THR A 41 -51.58 -22.27 -17.21
C THR A 41 -51.95 -20.83 -16.91
N LEU A 42 -52.93 -20.27 -17.62
CA LEU A 42 -53.43 -18.94 -17.29
C LEU A 42 -54.20 -18.98 -15.96
N VAL A 43 -53.80 -18.16 -15.01
CA VAL A 43 -54.44 -18.03 -13.70
C VAL A 43 -54.84 -16.58 -13.48
N GLN A 44 -56.07 -16.39 -13.02
CA GLN A 44 -56.57 -15.09 -12.60
C GLN A 44 -56.52 -15.02 -11.08
N SER A 45 -55.83 -14.03 -10.52
CA SER A 45 -55.73 -13.82 -9.08
C SER A 45 -55.72 -12.32 -8.79
N ASP A 46 -56.51 -11.89 -7.80
CA ASP A 46 -56.54 -10.51 -7.29
C ASP A 46 -56.59 -9.40 -8.36
N GLY A 47 -57.40 -9.59 -9.41
CA GLY A 47 -57.56 -8.58 -10.48
C GLY A 47 -56.40 -8.49 -11.47
N THR A 48 -55.47 -9.46 -11.46
CA THR A 48 -54.43 -9.63 -12.47
C THR A 48 -54.55 -10.99 -13.16
N MET A 49 -54.28 -11.02 -14.47
CA MET A 49 -54.15 -12.24 -15.26
C MET A 49 -52.67 -12.58 -15.40
N SER A 50 -52.22 -13.73 -14.92
CA SER A 50 -50.83 -14.18 -15.03
C SER A 50 -50.75 -15.58 -15.59
N VAL A 51 -49.57 -15.97 -16.07
CA VAL A 51 -49.28 -17.35 -16.48
C VAL A 51 -48.59 -18.04 -15.32
N ASP A 52 -49.27 -19.01 -14.69
CA ASP A 52 -48.66 -19.94 -13.76
C ASP A 52 -47.76 -20.90 -14.54
N ALA A 53 -46.50 -20.53 -14.61
CA ALA A 53 -45.50 -21.29 -15.33
C ALA A 53 -44.98 -22.43 -14.45
N SER A 54 -44.77 -23.60 -15.07
CA SER A 54 -44.07 -24.73 -14.42
C SER A 54 -42.61 -24.42 -14.04
N ARG A 55 -42.12 -23.23 -14.40
CA ARG A 55 -40.81 -22.72 -14.02
C ARG A 55 -40.93 -21.81 -12.79
N PRO A 56 -39.94 -21.83 -11.89
CA PRO A 56 -39.90 -20.91 -10.76
C PRO A 56 -39.93 -19.46 -11.22
N SER A 57 -40.68 -18.64 -10.48
CA SER A 57 -40.84 -17.21 -10.73
C SER A 57 -39.49 -16.48 -10.75
N VAL A 58 -39.45 -15.32 -11.41
CA VAL A 58 -38.24 -14.49 -11.43
C VAL A 58 -37.97 -14.01 -10.01
N ASN A 59 -36.71 -14.14 -9.56
CA ASN A 59 -36.28 -13.69 -8.24
C ASN A 59 -36.18 -12.15 -8.18
N SER A 60 -37.33 -11.50 -8.20
CA SER A 60 -37.46 -10.04 -8.19
C SER A 60 -37.69 -9.56 -6.76
N PRO A 61 -36.86 -8.63 -6.24
CA PRO A 61 -37.05 -8.07 -4.91
C PRO A 61 -38.34 -7.26 -4.78
N GLN A 62 -38.95 -7.35 -3.61
CA GLN A 62 -40.13 -6.61 -3.16
C GLN A 62 -39.81 -5.80 -1.89
N ILE A 63 -40.64 -4.79 -1.60
CA ILE A 63 -40.51 -4.00 -0.37
C ILE A 63 -40.78 -4.91 0.83
N GLY A 64 -39.89 -4.86 1.83
CA GLY A 64 -39.97 -5.69 3.03
C GLY A 64 -39.17 -6.99 2.96
N ASP A 65 -38.73 -7.42 1.78
CA ASP A 65 -37.88 -8.60 1.63
C ASP A 65 -36.56 -8.44 2.38
N VAL A 66 -36.09 -9.54 2.99
CA VAL A 66 -34.75 -9.64 3.57
C VAL A 66 -33.80 -10.22 2.54
N ILE A 67 -32.68 -9.54 2.34
CA ILE A 67 -31.67 -9.89 1.36
C ILE A 67 -30.31 -10.15 2.02
N ILE A 68 -29.58 -11.09 1.44
CA ILE A 68 -28.15 -11.27 1.65
C ILE A 68 -27.43 -10.57 0.51
N ALA A 69 -26.52 -9.68 0.85
CA ALA A 69 -25.80 -8.87 -0.12
C ALA A 69 -24.31 -8.76 0.23
N GLU A 70 -23.47 -8.52 -0.77
CA GLU A 70 -22.06 -8.20 -0.60
C GLU A 70 -21.84 -6.70 -0.80
N VAL A 71 -21.07 -6.06 0.08
CA VAL A 71 -20.71 -4.64 -0.11
C VAL A 71 -19.79 -4.49 -1.33
N ASN A 72 -20.30 -3.91 -2.41
CA ASN A 72 -19.58 -3.75 -3.68
C ASN A 72 -18.76 -2.46 -3.71
N ARG A 73 -19.40 -1.35 -3.34
CA ARG A 73 -18.79 -0.02 -3.36
C ARG A 73 -19.26 0.79 -2.17
N LEU A 74 -18.34 1.56 -1.61
CA LEU A 74 -18.62 2.48 -0.53
C LEU A 74 -18.44 3.90 -1.04
N ASN A 75 -19.40 4.75 -0.70
CA ASN A 75 -19.37 6.18 -0.88
C ASN A 75 -19.39 6.86 0.51
N PRO A 76 -19.14 8.17 0.61
CA PRO A 76 -19.13 8.83 1.91
C PRO A 76 -20.44 8.65 2.70
N LYS A 77 -21.60 8.75 2.03
CA LYS A 77 -22.93 8.71 2.64
C LYS A 77 -23.75 7.45 2.33
N THR A 78 -23.30 6.63 1.38
CA THR A 78 -24.02 5.43 0.93
C THR A 78 -23.10 4.23 0.80
N ALA A 79 -23.60 3.05 1.11
CA ALA A 79 -22.99 1.78 0.75
C ALA A 79 -23.82 1.14 -0.37
N GLU A 80 -23.21 0.92 -1.52
CA GLU A 80 -23.79 0.17 -2.64
C GLU A 80 -23.49 -1.32 -2.40
N VAL A 81 -24.53 -2.09 -2.17
CA VAL A 81 -24.47 -3.53 -1.92
C VAL A 81 -25.01 -4.29 -3.12
N ARG A 82 -24.35 -5.38 -3.49
CA ARG A 82 -24.78 -6.30 -4.54
C ARG A 82 -25.62 -7.39 -3.90
N VAL A 83 -26.89 -7.50 -4.30
CA VAL A 83 -27.79 -8.55 -3.84
C VAL A 83 -27.30 -9.91 -4.35
N LEU A 84 -27.10 -10.85 -3.44
CA LEU A 84 -26.71 -12.22 -3.75
C LEU A 84 -27.90 -13.17 -3.64
N HIS A 85 -28.73 -12.98 -2.62
CA HIS A 85 -29.86 -13.87 -2.33
C HIS A 85 -30.99 -13.10 -1.63
N ILE A 86 -32.22 -13.54 -1.85
CA ILE A 86 -33.43 -13.02 -1.19
C ILE A 86 -33.98 -14.15 -0.33
N GLU A 87 -34.06 -13.94 0.97
CA GLU A 87 -34.53 -14.95 1.91
C GLU A 87 -36.03 -15.18 1.78
N GLY A 88 -36.47 -16.42 2.00
CA GLY A 88 -37.89 -16.77 2.00
C GLY A 88 -38.54 -16.90 0.63
N LYS A 89 -37.78 -16.77 -0.48
CA LYS A 89 -38.28 -17.07 -1.83
C LYS A 89 -37.87 -18.46 -2.28
N ASP A 90 -38.86 -19.32 -2.52
CA ASP A 90 -38.69 -20.69 -3.04
C ASP A 90 -38.00 -20.73 -4.43
N GLY A 91 -37.92 -19.58 -5.12
CA GLY A 91 -37.16 -19.37 -6.37
C GLY A 91 -35.68 -19.04 -6.19
N GLY A 92 -35.12 -19.14 -4.99
CA GLY A 92 -33.77 -18.66 -4.63
C GLY A 92 -32.57 -19.30 -5.34
N HIS A 93 -32.79 -20.27 -6.22
CA HIS A 93 -31.77 -20.82 -7.13
C HIS A 93 -31.51 -19.93 -8.35
N ARG A 94 -32.38 -18.95 -8.62
CA ARG A 94 -32.20 -17.98 -9.71
C ARG A 94 -31.58 -16.67 -9.21
N ASP A 95 -30.63 -16.18 -9.99
CA ASP A 95 -30.01 -14.88 -9.78
C ASP A 95 -31.03 -13.74 -9.88
N VAL A 96 -30.72 -12.65 -9.17
CA VAL A 96 -31.51 -11.42 -9.20
C VAL A 96 -31.33 -10.72 -10.57
N PRO A 97 -32.40 -10.15 -11.16
CA PRO A 97 -32.31 -9.41 -12.42
C PRO A 97 -31.25 -8.30 -12.38
N ALA A 98 -30.53 -8.10 -13.49
CA ALA A 98 -29.42 -7.14 -13.58
C ALA A 98 -29.80 -5.70 -13.16
N GLY A 99 -31.03 -5.26 -13.48
CA GLY A 99 -31.53 -3.94 -13.09
C GLY A 99 -31.85 -3.79 -11.60
N LYS A 100 -31.98 -4.90 -10.86
CA LYS A 100 -32.28 -4.94 -9.42
C LYS A 100 -31.12 -5.55 -8.61
N LEU A 101 -29.94 -5.66 -9.22
CA LEU A 101 -28.77 -6.33 -8.65
C LEU A 101 -28.09 -5.53 -7.54
N PHE A 102 -28.24 -4.19 -7.56
CA PHE A 102 -27.59 -3.29 -6.61
C PHE A 102 -28.62 -2.55 -5.77
N ALA A 103 -28.33 -2.41 -4.49
CA ALA A 103 -29.12 -1.64 -3.54
C ALA A 103 -28.22 -0.65 -2.79
N ASP A 104 -28.76 0.52 -2.49
CA ASP A 104 -28.07 1.53 -1.69
C ASP A 104 -28.58 1.53 -0.25
N ILE A 105 -27.63 1.55 0.70
CA ILE A 105 -27.90 1.74 2.12
C ILE A 105 -27.30 3.06 2.56
N PHE A 106 -28.14 3.95 3.11
CA PHE A 106 -27.72 5.25 3.61
C PHE A 106 -27.16 5.15 5.03
N VAL A 107 -26.23 6.04 5.37
CA VAL A 107 -25.60 6.10 6.70
C VAL A 107 -26.62 6.19 7.86
N THR A 108 -27.74 6.87 7.64
CA THR A 108 -28.83 7.00 8.61
C THR A 108 -29.58 5.69 8.89
N ASN A 109 -29.45 4.71 7.99
CA ASN A 109 -30.20 3.46 7.99
C ASN A 109 -29.32 2.26 8.36
N PHE A 110 -28.08 2.50 8.82
CA PHE A 110 -27.21 1.42 9.27
C PHE A 110 -27.56 0.92 10.68
N VAL A 111 -27.44 1.81 11.67
CA VAL A 111 -27.63 1.51 13.09
C VAL A 111 -28.02 2.79 13.80
N ASP A 112 -28.62 2.68 14.98
CA ASP A 112 -28.94 3.82 15.85
C ASP A 112 -27.68 4.37 16.56
N ARG A 113 -26.62 4.67 15.80
CA ARG A 113 -25.38 5.28 16.30
C ARG A 113 -24.87 6.27 15.26
N PHE A 114 -24.42 7.45 15.68
CA PHE A 114 -23.90 8.43 14.75
C PHE A 114 -22.64 7.91 14.06
N LEU A 115 -22.68 7.78 12.74
CA LEU A 115 -21.57 7.35 11.91
C LEU A 115 -21.31 8.47 10.88
N PRO A 116 -20.09 9.03 10.79
CA PRO A 116 -19.83 10.10 9.84
C PRO A 116 -19.63 9.60 8.41
N SER A 117 -19.23 8.34 8.22
CA SER A 117 -19.10 7.71 6.90
C SER A 117 -19.61 6.27 6.85
N ALA A 118 -20.10 5.84 5.68
CA ALA A 118 -20.48 4.45 5.44
C ALA A 118 -19.30 3.47 5.57
N GLY A 119 -18.08 3.94 5.32
CA GLY A 119 -16.87 3.14 5.51
C GLY A 119 -16.65 2.75 6.98
N ASP A 120 -17.10 3.56 7.94
CA ASP A 120 -16.92 3.27 9.37
C ASP A 120 -17.91 2.19 9.86
N ALA A 121 -18.97 1.93 9.09
CA ALA A 121 -19.98 0.91 9.38
C ALA A 121 -19.64 -0.46 8.79
N MET A 122 -19.14 -0.49 7.55
CA MET A 122 -18.95 -1.68 6.73
C MET A 122 -17.76 -1.52 5.78
N ARG A 123 -17.18 -2.62 5.29
CA ARG A 123 -16.12 -2.62 4.28
C ARG A 123 -16.53 -3.37 3.03
N LYS A 124 -15.80 -3.09 1.95
CA LYS A 124 -15.96 -3.81 0.67
C LYS A 124 -15.73 -5.30 0.91
N ARG A 125 -16.58 -6.14 0.32
CA ARG A 125 -16.62 -7.61 0.46
C ARG A 125 -17.17 -8.12 1.80
N ASP A 126 -17.59 -7.24 2.70
CA ASP A 126 -18.38 -7.68 3.87
C ASP A 126 -19.73 -8.21 3.35
N VAL A 127 -20.20 -9.30 3.95
CA VAL A 127 -21.51 -9.88 3.65
C VAL A 127 -22.50 -9.32 4.65
N VAL A 128 -23.60 -8.76 4.15
CA VAL A 128 -24.61 -8.05 4.94
C VAL A 128 -25.99 -8.64 4.71
N ARG A 129 -26.78 -8.69 5.79
CA ARG A 129 -28.21 -8.99 5.79
C ARG A 129 -28.95 -7.68 5.93
N ALA A 130 -29.76 -7.31 4.95
CA ALA A 130 -30.47 -6.04 4.91
C ALA A 130 -31.91 -6.24 4.47
N ARG A 131 -32.78 -5.29 4.80
CA ARG A 131 -34.19 -5.31 4.37
C ARG A 131 -34.42 -4.25 3.30
N ILE A 132 -35.21 -4.57 2.29
CA ILE A 132 -35.57 -3.63 1.22
C ILE A 132 -36.66 -2.68 1.71
N VAL A 133 -36.46 -1.39 1.45
CA VAL A 133 -37.38 -0.31 1.85
C VAL A 133 -38.04 0.33 0.63
N GLU A 134 -37.31 0.50 -0.45
CA GLU A 134 -37.76 1.22 -1.66
C GLU A 134 -37.22 0.50 -2.91
N LEU A 135 -38.01 0.48 -3.98
CA LEU A 135 -37.64 -0.18 -5.24
C LEU A 135 -37.25 0.81 -6.34
N ASP A 136 -38.03 1.89 -6.53
CA ASP A 136 -37.86 2.88 -7.59
C ASP A 136 -37.58 4.27 -7.00
N PRO A 137 -36.71 5.10 -7.61
CA PRO A 137 -35.97 4.88 -8.85
C PRO A 137 -34.71 3.99 -8.70
N MET A 138 -34.33 3.68 -7.47
CA MET A 138 -33.16 2.87 -7.13
C MET A 138 -33.52 2.00 -5.93
N LEU A 139 -33.03 0.76 -5.90
CA LEU A 139 -33.29 -0.15 -4.80
C LEU A 139 -32.61 0.38 -3.53
N LYS A 140 -33.36 0.57 -2.44
CA LYS A 140 -32.82 1.00 -1.14
C LYS A 140 -33.04 -0.06 -0.08
N ALA A 141 -32.05 -0.21 0.78
CA ALA A 141 -32.11 -1.15 1.90
C ALA A 141 -31.75 -0.49 3.24
N THR A 142 -32.11 -1.17 4.32
CA THR A 142 -31.90 -0.75 5.73
C THR A 142 -31.34 -1.92 6.54
N THR A 143 -30.49 -1.62 7.52
CA THR A 143 -30.04 -2.57 8.55
C THR A 143 -30.42 -2.14 9.96
N ARG A 144 -31.18 -1.06 10.12
CA ARG A 144 -31.46 -0.44 11.43
C ARG A 144 -32.60 -1.09 12.20
N ASP A 145 -33.61 -1.62 11.51
CA ASP A 145 -34.93 -1.88 12.11
C ASP A 145 -35.03 -3.22 12.86
N ASN A 146 -34.07 -4.14 12.66
CA ASN A 146 -34.11 -5.46 13.28
C ASN A 146 -32.69 -5.90 13.71
N PRO A 147 -32.51 -6.41 14.95
CA PRO A 147 -31.27 -7.03 15.46
C PRO A 147 -30.60 -8.09 14.57
N GLU A 148 -31.37 -8.71 13.69
CA GLU A 148 -30.88 -9.72 12.77
C GLU A 148 -30.27 -9.12 11.50
N LEU A 149 -30.42 -7.82 11.26
CA LEU A 149 -29.88 -7.12 10.12
C LEU A 149 -28.51 -6.51 10.47
N GLY A 150 -27.64 -6.40 9.46
CA GLY A 150 -26.26 -5.95 9.62
C GLY A 150 -25.26 -6.87 8.93
N VAL A 151 -24.00 -6.72 9.27
CA VAL A 151 -22.89 -7.52 8.78
C VAL A 151 -22.97 -8.92 9.39
N LEU A 152 -22.95 -9.95 8.54
CA LEU A 152 -22.91 -11.38 8.91
C LEU A 152 -21.49 -11.93 8.89
N HIS A 153 -20.68 -11.44 7.96
CA HIS A 153 -19.31 -11.89 7.78
C HIS A 153 -18.44 -10.74 7.33
N ALA A 154 -17.27 -10.61 7.97
CA ALA A 154 -16.31 -9.57 7.68
C ALA A 154 -14.89 -10.12 7.73
N LEU A 155 -14.08 -9.65 6.79
CA LEU A 155 -12.68 -10.03 6.68
C LEU A 155 -11.77 -8.95 7.25
N CYS A 156 -10.67 -9.38 7.84
CA CYS A 156 -9.60 -8.49 8.24
C CYS A 156 -8.98 -7.85 6.98
N PRO A 157 -9.00 -6.51 6.84
CA PRO A 157 -8.42 -5.84 5.67
C PRO A 157 -6.92 -6.08 5.49
N GLN A 158 -6.21 -6.45 6.56
CA GLN A 158 -4.75 -6.56 6.58
C GLN A 158 -4.26 -7.95 6.20
N CYS A 159 -4.85 -9.00 6.78
CA CYS A 159 -4.39 -10.37 6.61
C CYS A 159 -5.40 -11.27 5.91
N GLY A 160 -6.65 -10.81 5.72
CA GLY A 160 -7.72 -11.58 5.09
C GLY A 160 -8.32 -12.68 5.96
N GLU A 161 -7.97 -12.75 7.24
CA GLU A 161 -8.58 -13.69 8.20
C GLU A 161 -9.97 -13.21 8.63
N ASP A 162 -10.82 -14.15 9.07
CA ASP A 162 -12.14 -13.82 9.60
C ASP A 162 -12.04 -13.00 10.90
N LEU A 163 -12.90 -11.99 11.01
CA LEU A 163 -13.00 -11.18 12.22
C LEU A 163 -13.90 -11.86 13.25
N GLU A 164 -13.52 -11.74 14.52
CA GLU A 164 -14.29 -12.25 15.65
C GLU A 164 -14.87 -11.09 16.45
N THR A 165 -16.03 -11.30 17.08
CA THR A 165 -16.62 -10.32 17.98
C THR A 165 -15.70 -10.08 19.19
N SER A 166 -15.43 -8.82 19.52
CA SER A 166 -14.57 -8.49 20.66
C SER A 166 -14.93 -7.14 21.25
N SER A 167 -14.96 -7.06 22.58
CA SER A 167 -15.12 -5.82 23.34
C SER A 167 -13.81 -5.32 23.96
N LYS A 168 -12.65 -5.85 23.52
CA LYS A 168 -11.32 -5.56 24.09
C LYS A 168 -10.97 -4.07 24.10
N THR A 169 -11.28 -3.38 23.01
CA THR A 169 -11.03 -1.95 22.86
C THR A 169 -12.35 -1.19 22.94
N PRO A 170 -12.43 -0.09 23.70
CA PRO A 170 -13.65 0.68 23.81
C PRO A 170 -14.11 1.16 22.43
N ASP A 171 -15.43 1.15 22.22
CA ASP A 171 -16.14 1.55 20.99
C ASP A 171 -16.03 0.63 19.77
N PHE A 172 -15.05 -0.26 19.76
CA PHE A 172 -14.87 -1.26 18.72
C PHE A 172 -15.51 -2.60 19.13
N ASN A 173 -16.02 -3.33 18.14
CA ASN A 173 -16.79 -4.57 18.38
C ASN A 173 -16.24 -5.79 17.64
N VAL A 174 -15.21 -5.62 16.79
CA VAL A 174 -14.54 -6.73 16.12
C VAL A 174 -13.03 -6.67 16.30
N ALA A 175 -12.40 -7.86 16.36
CA ALA A 175 -10.96 -8.02 16.41
C ALA A 175 -10.50 -9.16 15.49
N CYS A 176 -9.30 -9.03 14.94
CA CYS A 176 -8.66 -10.12 14.21
C CYS A 176 -7.95 -11.07 15.20
N PRO A 177 -8.10 -12.40 15.07
CA PRO A 177 -7.37 -13.36 15.90
C PRO A 177 -5.87 -13.42 15.54
N ARG A 178 -5.51 -13.04 14.31
CA ARG A 178 -4.15 -13.20 13.75
C ARG A 178 -3.27 -11.96 13.85
N CYS A 179 -3.84 -10.77 13.67
CA CYS A 179 -3.11 -9.50 13.74
C CYS A 179 -3.71 -8.57 14.81
N ASP A 180 -3.12 -7.40 14.99
CA ASP A 180 -3.53 -6.41 15.99
C ASP A 180 -4.71 -5.52 15.54
N TYR A 181 -5.41 -5.93 14.47
CA TYR A 181 -6.56 -5.22 13.95
C TYR A 181 -7.74 -5.29 14.92
N THR A 182 -8.23 -4.14 15.36
CA THR A 182 -9.58 -4.01 15.94
C THR A 182 -10.35 -2.94 15.18
N GLY A 183 -11.67 -3.06 15.10
CA GLY A 183 -12.48 -2.11 14.38
C GLY A 183 -13.95 -2.17 14.75
N TYR A 184 -14.74 -1.29 14.12
CA TYR A 184 -16.19 -1.28 14.28
C TYR A 184 -16.86 -1.78 12.99
N ARG A 185 -17.86 -2.65 13.16
CA ARG A 185 -18.78 -3.08 12.10
C ARG A 185 -20.21 -3.03 12.63
N VAL A 186 -21.19 -2.79 11.77
CA VAL A 186 -22.60 -2.89 12.19
C VAL A 186 -22.97 -4.37 12.23
N LEU A 187 -22.88 -5.01 13.38
CA LEU A 187 -23.02 -6.46 13.49
C LEU A 187 -24.48 -6.89 13.47
N SER A 188 -24.78 -7.97 12.75
CA SER A 188 -26.03 -8.73 12.88
C SER A 188 -25.87 -9.80 13.96
N ASN A 189 -26.96 -10.23 14.60
CA ASN A 189 -26.96 -11.40 15.50
C ASN A 189 -26.51 -12.72 14.83
N GLY A 190 -26.47 -12.77 13.50
CA GLY A 190 -25.90 -13.88 12.74
C GLY A 190 -24.38 -13.79 12.51
N PHE A 191 -23.68 -12.79 13.07
CA PHE A 191 -22.26 -12.58 12.76
C PHE A 191 -21.39 -13.78 13.16
N GLY A 192 -20.63 -14.33 12.21
CA GLY A 192 -19.80 -15.52 12.42
C GLY A 192 -20.56 -16.87 12.39
N HIS A 193 -21.89 -16.85 12.35
CA HIS A 193 -22.75 -18.03 12.24
C HIS A 193 -23.48 -18.13 10.88
N GLY A 194 -23.24 -17.16 9.99
CA GLY A 194 -23.80 -17.16 8.64
C GLY A 194 -25.28 -16.84 8.65
N HIS A 195 -26.11 -17.72 8.07
CA HIS A 195 -27.57 -17.56 8.00
C HIS A 195 -28.28 -18.05 9.28
N VAL A 196 -27.57 -18.70 10.19
CA VAL A 196 -28.12 -19.15 11.47
C VAL A 196 -27.99 -18.02 12.48
N LEU A 197 -29.10 -17.71 13.17
CA LEU A 197 -29.11 -16.72 14.23
C LEU A 197 -28.32 -17.24 15.43
N GLY A 198 -27.28 -16.50 15.81
CA GLY A 198 -26.45 -16.81 16.96
C GLY A 198 -26.98 -16.22 18.26
N SER A 199 -26.09 -16.09 19.25
CA SER A 199 -26.35 -15.35 20.47
C SER A 199 -26.61 -13.86 20.20
N ASP A 200 -27.39 -13.20 21.05
CA ASP A 200 -27.63 -11.76 20.94
C ASP A 200 -26.34 -10.97 21.20
N ILE A 201 -25.82 -10.33 20.14
CA ILE A 201 -24.60 -9.52 20.17
C ILE A 201 -24.89 -8.04 19.90
N GLN A 202 -26.16 -7.63 19.84
CA GLN A 202 -26.53 -6.24 19.57
C GLN A 202 -26.01 -5.26 20.62
N SER A 203 -25.80 -5.71 21.85
CA SER A 203 -25.16 -4.89 22.90
C SER A 203 -23.77 -4.38 22.48
N LEU A 204 -23.04 -5.10 21.62
CA LEU A 204 -21.74 -4.68 21.11
C LEU A 204 -21.82 -3.54 20.09
N ASN A 205 -22.97 -3.36 19.43
CA ASN A 205 -23.18 -2.25 18.50
C ASN A 205 -23.36 -0.91 19.23
N ARG A 206 -23.72 -0.94 20.53
CA ARG A 206 -23.90 0.22 21.42
C ARG A 206 -24.84 1.27 20.81
N PRO A 207 -26.12 0.94 20.55
CA PRO A 207 -27.08 1.90 20.04
C PRO A 207 -27.25 3.09 21.01
N GLY A 208 -27.41 4.29 20.47
CA GLY A 208 -27.56 5.56 21.19
C GLY A 208 -26.27 6.12 21.79
N ALA A 209 -25.18 5.34 21.87
CA ALA A 209 -23.94 5.78 22.49
C ALA A 209 -23.12 6.72 21.58
N ARG A 210 -22.59 7.81 22.16
CA ARG A 210 -21.58 8.64 21.50
C ARG A 210 -20.23 7.93 21.48
N TRP A 211 -19.39 8.31 20.55
CA TRP A 211 -18.02 7.82 20.46
C TRP A 211 -17.16 8.48 21.55
N SER A 212 -16.18 7.74 22.07
CA SER A 212 -15.13 8.34 22.91
C SER A 212 -14.29 9.32 22.10
N SER A 213 -13.66 10.29 22.76
CA SER A 213 -12.79 11.27 22.09
C SER A 213 -11.63 10.64 21.30
N GLU A 214 -11.08 9.53 21.80
CA GLU A 214 -10.07 8.75 21.09
C GLU A 214 -10.63 8.15 19.80
N ALA A 215 -11.83 7.55 19.85
CA ALA A 215 -12.48 6.98 18.68
C ALA A 215 -12.97 8.05 17.70
N GLU A 216 -13.50 9.18 18.17
CA GLU A 216 -13.92 10.30 17.31
C GLU A 216 -12.76 10.87 16.50
N SER A 217 -11.57 10.98 17.10
CA SER A 217 -10.36 11.42 16.39
C SER A 217 -9.97 10.47 15.23
N MET A 218 -10.46 9.23 15.29
CA MET A 218 -10.21 8.17 14.33
C MET A 218 -11.34 7.99 13.30
N LEU A 219 -12.47 8.69 13.43
CA LEU A 219 -13.56 8.59 12.45
C LEU A 219 -13.33 9.49 11.22
N GLY A 220 -13.85 9.07 10.07
CA GLY A 220 -13.72 9.83 8.83
C GLY A 220 -14.60 11.08 8.82
N HIS A 221 -14.00 12.26 9.02
CA HIS A 221 -14.70 13.54 8.89
C HIS A 221 -14.50 14.12 7.46
N ASP A 222 -15.59 14.48 6.81
CA ASP A 222 -15.66 15.23 5.53
C ASP A 222 -15.03 14.62 4.27
N GLY A 223 -15.67 13.59 3.71
CA GLY A 223 -15.78 13.38 2.25
C GLY A 223 -14.49 13.23 1.40
N ALA A 224 -13.30 13.38 1.96
CA ALA A 224 -12.03 13.42 1.24
C ALA A 224 -11.40 12.02 1.23
N ARG A 225 -11.31 11.45 0.04
CA ARG A 225 -10.54 10.22 -0.22
C ARG A 225 -9.04 10.52 0.01
N PRO A 226 -8.27 9.54 0.50
CA PRO A 226 -7.33 8.94 -0.46
C PRO A 226 -7.88 7.63 -1.03
N TYR A 227 -8.52 6.81 -0.17
CA TYR A 227 -9.37 5.66 -0.52
C TYR A 227 -10.12 5.17 0.75
N LEU A 228 -11.35 5.65 0.99
CA LEU A 228 -12.35 5.00 1.90
C LEU A 228 -11.91 4.63 3.35
N SER A 229 -11.26 5.58 4.06
CA SER A 229 -10.82 5.61 5.48
C SER A 229 -10.53 4.29 6.24
N PRO A 230 -9.25 3.88 6.30
CA PRO A 230 -8.62 2.97 7.29
C PRO A 230 -8.87 3.13 8.79
N VAL A 231 -9.57 4.16 9.25
CA VAL A 231 -9.29 4.74 10.57
C VAL A 231 -10.30 4.32 11.65
N ALA A 232 -11.46 3.78 11.27
CA ALA A 232 -12.25 2.88 12.13
C ALA A 232 -11.52 1.57 12.46
N ASP A 233 -10.29 1.39 11.97
CA ASP A 233 -9.40 0.31 12.34
C ASP A 233 -8.35 0.87 13.32
N HIS A 234 -8.33 0.38 14.55
CA HIS A 234 -7.18 0.61 15.43
C HIS A 234 -5.99 -0.12 14.81
N ARG A 235 -5.09 0.66 14.23
CA ARG A 235 -3.77 0.22 13.78
C ARG A 235 -2.79 0.77 14.80
N ARG A 236 -1.83 -0.03 15.24
CA ARG A 236 -0.77 0.47 16.11
C ARG A 236 0.19 1.39 15.36
N GLY A 237 -0.26 2.57 14.92
CA GLY A 237 0.54 3.67 14.39
C GLY A 237 1.46 3.36 13.20
N MET A 238 2.19 4.39 12.76
CA MET A 238 3.27 4.26 11.76
C MET A 238 4.60 3.77 12.38
N SER A 239 4.65 3.70 13.71
CA SER A 239 5.77 3.25 14.52
C SER A 239 5.23 2.39 15.65
N HIS A 240 5.30 1.07 15.46
CA HIS A 240 4.89 0.11 16.49
C HIS A 240 6.12 -0.54 17.15
N GLU A 241 6.13 -0.60 18.48
CA GLU A 241 7.04 -1.48 19.22
C GLU A 241 6.56 -2.92 19.11
N MET A 242 7.36 -3.75 18.43
CA MET A 242 7.07 -5.15 18.20
C MET A 242 6.58 -5.89 19.47
N PRO A 243 5.46 -6.65 19.40
CA PRO A 243 4.90 -7.34 20.57
C PRO A 243 5.94 -8.21 21.25
N ASP A 244 5.89 -8.28 22.58
CA ASP A 244 6.94 -8.92 23.37
C ASP A 244 7.12 -10.42 23.03
N SER A 245 6.05 -11.10 22.65
CA SER A 245 6.06 -12.49 22.13
C SER A 245 6.83 -12.62 20.82
N VAL A 246 6.56 -11.73 19.87
CA VAL A 246 7.26 -11.65 18.57
C VAL A 246 8.69 -11.17 18.75
N ARG A 247 8.95 -10.28 19.71
CA ARG A 247 10.29 -9.83 20.10
C ARG A 247 11.12 -10.97 20.66
N ARG A 248 10.53 -11.82 21.51
CA ARG A 248 11.17 -13.04 22.03
C ARG A 248 11.39 -14.09 20.94
N GLN A 249 10.42 -14.32 20.06
CA GLN A 249 10.58 -15.22 18.90
C GLN A 249 11.66 -14.75 17.92
N ARG A 250 11.71 -13.45 17.61
CA ARG A 250 12.79 -12.88 16.78
C ARG A 250 14.14 -12.90 17.48
N ALA A 251 14.19 -12.73 18.80
CA ALA A 251 15.43 -12.89 19.56
C ALA A 251 15.93 -14.35 19.52
N ALA A 252 15.01 -15.32 19.53
CA ALA A 252 15.32 -16.74 19.37
C ALA A 252 15.75 -17.08 17.93
N GLN A 253 15.07 -16.56 16.91
CA GLN A 253 15.45 -16.71 15.49
C GLN A 253 16.74 -15.96 15.13
N SER A 254 17.10 -14.88 15.84
CA SER A 254 18.35 -14.14 15.61
C SER A 254 19.61 -14.91 16.01
N ARG A 255 19.50 -16.09 16.62
CA ARG A 255 20.64 -17.02 16.76
C ARG A 255 20.86 -17.89 15.51
N GLY A 256 19.95 -17.88 14.54
CA GLY A 256 20.04 -18.65 13.30
C GLY A 256 19.81 -17.80 12.05
N GLY A 257 20.89 -17.26 11.50
CA GLY A 257 21.07 -16.87 10.09
C GLY A 257 19.93 -16.15 9.36
N GLY A 258 19.99 -14.81 9.27
CA GLY A 258 19.13 -14.08 8.33
C GLY A 258 19.27 -12.55 8.31
N ARG A 259 20.17 -12.04 7.46
CA ARG A 259 20.18 -10.68 6.85
C ARG A 259 20.00 -9.47 7.78
N GLY A 260 20.79 -9.39 8.85
CA GLY A 260 21.21 -8.09 9.39
C GLY A 260 22.51 -7.68 8.71
N GLY A 261 22.53 -6.56 7.97
CA GLY A 261 23.80 -5.98 7.54
C GLY A 261 24.71 -5.77 8.76
N PRO A 262 26.05 -5.86 8.61
CA PRO A 262 26.97 -5.79 9.74
C PRO A 262 26.64 -4.57 10.61
N ARG A 263 26.54 -4.79 11.93
CA ARG A 263 26.39 -3.70 12.91
C ARG A 263 27.43 -2.63 12.57
N ARG A 264 26.98 -1.43 12.19
CA ARG A 264 27.89 -0.34 11.84
C ARG A 264 28.77 -0.06 13.05
N GLU A 265 30.08 -0.20 12.88
CA GLU A 265 31.05 0.18 13.90
C GLU A 265 30.91 1.68 14.19
N MET A 266 30.83 2.03 15.47
CA MET A 266 30.69 3.41 15.92
C MET A 266 32.08 4.04 16.01
N HIS A 267 32.36 5.03 15.18
CA HIS A 267 33.66 5.72 15.18
C HIS A 267 33.62 6.89 16.18
N PRO A 268 34.61 7.01 17.09
CA PRO A 268 34.73 8.14 17.99
C PRO A 268 35.15 9.39 17.21
N THR A 269 34.46 10.50 17.44
CA THR A 269 34.68 11.80 16.78
C THR A 269 34.42 12.96 17.71
N THR A 270 34.79 14.17 17.31
CA THR A 270 34.36 15.42 17.94
C THR A 270 33.33 16.11 17.06
N CYS A 271 32.31 16.71 17.68
CA CYS A 271 31.33 17.53 17.01
C CYS A 271 32.00 18.81 16.48
N THR A 272 31.83 19.12 15.19
CA THR A 272 32.38 20.31 14.53
C THR A 272 31.71 21.61 14.97
N LEU A 273 30.53 21.53 15.60
CA LEU A 273 29.75 22.70 16.00
C LEU A 273 29.90 23.05 17.49
N CYS A 274 29.97 22.04 18.38
CA CYS A 274 30.07 22.25 19.83
C CYS A 274 31.33 21.65 20.49
N GLY A 275 32.20 20.97 19.74
CA GLY A 275 33.44 20.37 20.25
C GLY A 275 33.26 19.12 21.12
N THR A 276 32.04 18.72 21.45
CA THR A 276 31.77 17.56 22.31
C THR A 276 32.19 16.25 21.65
N LYS A 277 32.77 15.32 22.42
CA LYS A 277 33.12 13.96 21.97
C LYS A 277 31.83 13.17 21.70
N THR A 278 31.67 12.68 20.48
CA THR A 278 30.51 11.93 20.00
C THR A 278 30.91 10.66 19.27
N LYS A 279 29.95 9.79 18.98
CA LYS A 279 30.18 8.58 18.16
C LYS A 279 29.25 8.61 16.95
N VAL A 280 29.79 8.33 15.76
CA VAL A 280 29.03 8.33 14.50
C VAL A 280 29.09 6.98 13.77
N PRO A 281 28.03 6.59 13.05
CA PRO A 281 27.94 5.29 12.37
C PRO A 281 28.63 5.27 10.99
N PHE A 282 29.47 6.25 10.68
CA PHE A 282 30.20 6.39 9.41
C PHE A 282 31.63 6.84 9.68
N LYS A 283 32.58 6.42 8.83
CA LYS A 283 33.99 6.85 8.94
C LYS A 283 34.07 8.38 8.72
N PRO A 284 34.66 9.13 9.66
CA PRO A 284 34.82 10.57 9.56
C PRO A 284 35.60 10.94 8.31
N THR A 285 34.98 11.68 7.38
CA THR A 285 35.68 12.16 6.18
C THR A 285 36.14 13.59 6.43
N PRO A 286 37.42 13.93 6.21
CA PRO A 286 37.88 15.31 6.34
C PRO A 286 37.12 16.23 5.37
N GLY A 287 36.77 17.43 5.83
CA GLY A 287 36.03 18.43 5.05
C GLY A 287 34.50 18.29 5.03
N LYS A 288 33.91 17.32 5.76
CA LYS A 288 32.45 17.23 5.98
C LYS A 288 32.08 17.55 7.44
N PRO A 289 30.97 18.27 7.70
CA PRO A 289 30.53 18.57 9.06
C PRO A 289 30.09 17.28 9.78
N ILE A 290 30.52 17.14 11.04
CA ILE A 290 30.18 16.02 11.92
C ILE A 290 29.51 16.61 13.16
N ARG A 291 28.23 16.34 13.37
CA ARG A 291 27.44 16.98 14.44
C ARG A 291 26.94 15.96 15.46
N CYS A 292 26.86 16.36 16.73
CA CYS A 292 26.10 15.63 17.75
C CYS A 292 24.60 15.68 17.44
N ARG A 293 23.79 14.87 18.13
CA ARG A 293 22.34 14.83 17.94
C ARG A 293 21.71 16.21 18.13
N ASP A 294 22.03 16.86 19.24
CA ASP A 294 21.47 18.17 19.60
C ASP A 294 21.87 19.27 18.60
N CYS A 295 23.12 19.27 18.12
CA CYS A 295 23.58 20.22 17.11
C CYS A 295 23.00 19.92 15.71
N MET A 296 22.72 18.65 15.42
CA MET A 296 22.05 18.27 14.17
C MET A 296 20.60 18.78 14.18
N ASP A 297 19.90 18.62 15.30
CA ASP A 297 18.51 19.04 15.44
C ASP A 297 18.39 20.58 15.45
N LYS A 298 19.30 21.29 16.15
CA LYS A 298 19.40 22.77 16.09
C LYS A 298 19.53 23.32 14.68
N VAL A 299 20.31 22.66 13.81
CA VAL A 299 20.49 23.12 12.42
C VAL A 299 19.29 22.76 11.54
N LYS A 300 18.64 21.60 11.77
CA LYS A 300 17.41 21.24 11.04
C LYS A 300 16.24 22.18 11.37
N GLU A 301 16.15 22.61 12.62
CA GLU A 301 15.15 23.56 13.11
C GLU A 301 15.45 25.02 12.74
N GLY A 302 16.58 25.30 12.07
CA GLY A 302 16.94 26.66 11.65
C GLY A 302 17.36 27.60 12.79
N LYS A 303 17.57 27.08 14.00
CA LYS A 303 17.94 27.86 15.20
C LYS A 303 19.44 28.17 15.31
N ALA A 304 20.25 27.64 14.40
CA ALA A 304 21.69 27.90 14.39
C ALA A 304 22.01 29.27 13.79
N SER A 305 22.84 30.05 14.47
CA SER A 305 23.23 31.39 14.00
C SER A 305 24.12 31.30 12.75
N LYS A 306 24.05 32.33 11.91
CA LYS A 306 24.88 32.44 10.69
C LYS A 306 26.38 32.45 11.02
N ASP A 307 26.76 32.99 12.17
CA ASP A 307 28.14 33.11 12.62
C ASP A 307 28.74 31.78 13.09
N GLU A 308 27.96 30.94 13.76
CA GLU A 308 28.37 29.57 14.15
C GLU A 308 28.63 28.70 12.92
N LEU A 309 27.76 28.79 11.91
CA LEU A 309 27.93 28.06 10.65
C LEU A 309 29.12 28.58 9.83
N ALA A 310 29.43 29.88 9.92
CA ALA A 310 30.60 30.47 9.27
C ALA A 310 31.91 30.00 9.93
N LYS A 311 31.94 29.89 11.27
CA LYS A 311 33.08 29.33 12.02
C LYS A 311 33.29 27.85 11.67
N GLU A 312 32.22 27.06 11.61
CA GLU A 312 32.29 25.64 11.20
C GLU A 312 32.87 25.49 9.79
N ARG A 313 32.45 26.33 8.83
CA ARG A 313 32.98 26.31 7.45
C ARG A 313 34.47 26.63 7.38
N LYS A 314 34.99 27.56 8.21
CA LYS A 314 36.42 27.89 8.25
C LYS A 314 37.26 26.69 8.70
N VAL A 315 36.82 25.98 9.74
CA VAL A 315 37.49 24.77 10.26
C VAL A 315 37.45 23.64 9.24
N LEU A 316 36.34 23.49 8.52
CA LEU A 316 36.22 22.47 7.47
C LEU A 316 37.12 22.75 6.26
N ASN A 317 37.29 24.02 5.89
CA ASN A 317 38.16 24.39 4.78
C ASN A 317 39.65 24.17 5.10
N SER A 318 40.10 24.45 6.32
CA SER A 318 41.48 24.15 6.73
C SER A 318 41.73 22.64 6.84
N ALA A 319 40.78 21.88 7.39
CA ALA A 319 40.86 20.43 7.45
C ALA A 319 40.85 19.78 6.05
N ARG A 320 40.11 20.36 5.10
CA ARG A 320 40.11 19.93 3.70
C ARG A 320 41.43 20.24 3.00
N ALA A 321 42.02 21.42 3.24
CA ALA A 321 43.32 21.78 2.66
C ALA A 321 44.44 20.86 3.14
N GLY A 322 44.49 20.53 4.45
CA GLY A 322 45.46 19.56 4.98
C GLY A 322 45.24 18.12 4.49
N ALA A 323 43.98 17.73 4.27
CA ALA A 323 43.65 16.44 3.66
C ALA A 323 44.04 16.39 2.16
N GLU A 324 43.87 17.48 1.41
CA GLU A 324 44.28 17.55 0.00
C GLU A 324 45.81 17.49 -0.17
N GLU A 325 46.59 17.93 0.82
CA GLU A 325 48.05 17.82 0.82
C GLU A 325 48.56 16.38 1.08
N SER A 326 47.78 15.59 1.82
CA SER A 326 48.04 14.18 2.15
C SER A 326 47.32 13.17 1.24
N MET A 327 46.44 13.65 0.35
CA MET A 327 45.83 12.82 -0.68
C MET A 327 46.85 12.64 -1.81
N GLY A 328 47.31 11.39 -1.96
CA GLY A 328 48.19 11.00 -3.05
C GLY A 328 47.64 11.36 -4.43
N LEU A 329 48.54 11.58 -5.39
CA LEU A 329 48.19 11.90 -6.78
C LEU A 329 48.44 10.69 -7.66
N LYS A 330 47.38 10.23 -8.35
CA LYS A 330 47.47 9.18 -9.35
C LYS A 330 47.76 9.77 -10.73
N LEU A 331 48.80 9.28 -11.36
CA LEU A 331 49.24 9.65 -12.70
C LEU A 331 48.90 8.54 -13.70
N PHE A 332 48.52 8.94 -14.90
CA PHE A 332 48.39 8.09 -16.08
C PHE A 332 49.63 8.26 -16.95
N ILE A 333 50.26 7.15 -17.32
CA ILE A 333 51.46 7.12 -18.15
C ILE A 333 51.09 6.40 -19.45
N GLY A 334 51.02 7.12 -20.56
CA GLY A 334 50.82 6.56 -21.89
C GLY A 334 52.14 6.39 -22.65
N GLY A 335 52.19 5.45 -23.60
CA GLY A 335 53.37 5.23 -24.44
C GLY A 335 54.45 4.35 -23.81
N VAL A 336 54.10 3.60 -22.77
CA VAL A 336 55.00 2.63 -22.11
C VAL A 336 55.33 1.51 -23.09
N SER A 337 56.61 1.11 -23.16
CA SER A 337 57.01 -0.01 -24.04
C SER A 337 56.38 -1.32 -23.58
N TYR A 338 56.10 -2.22 -24.52
CA TYR A 338 55.51 -3.53 -24.20
C TYR A 338 56.43 -4.40 -23.36
N ASP A 339 57.75 -4.17 -23.43
CA ASP A 339 58.78 -4.87 -22.68
C ASP A 339 59.11 -4.22 -21.33
N ALA A 340 58.49 -3.07 -21.01
CA ALA A 340 58.76 -2.36 -19.76
C ALA A 340 58.08 -3.07 -18.58
N THR A 341 58.81 -3.20 -17.48
CA THR A 341 58.32 -3.82 -16.23
C THR A 341 57.84 -2.77 -15.23
N GLU A 342 57.08 -3.22 -14.23
CA GLU A 342 56.64 -2.33 -13.12
C GLU A 342 57.84 -1.80 -12.32
N ASP A 343 58.94 -2.54 -12.25
CA ASP A 343 60.17 -2.15 -11.57
C ASP A 343 60.90 -1.02 -12.30
N ASP A 344 60.94 -1.04 -13.63
CA ASP A 344 61.53 0.04 -14.44
C ASP A 344 60.79 1.38 -14.22
N LEU A 345 59.46 1.32 -14.15
CA LEU A 345 58.62 2.49 -13.86
C LEU A 345 58.78 2.93 -12.40
N ARG A 346 58.93 2.00 -11.47
CA ARG A 346 59.17 2.32 -10.06
C ARG A 346 60.50 3.05 -9.90
N GLU A 347 61.57 2.58 -10.53
CA GLU A 347 62.88 3.23 -10.50
C GLU A 347 62.82 4.64 -11.08
N ALA A 348 62.27 4.79 -12.30
CA ALA A 348 62.18 6.09 -12.97
C ALA A 348 61.34 7.13 -12.20
N PHE A 349 60.24 6.71 -11.57
CA PHE A 349 59.33 7.63 -10.87
C PHE A 349 59.71 7.83 -9.38
N SER A 350 60.46 6.91 -8.77
CA SER A 350 60.92 7.03 -7.38
C SER A 350 61.86 8.22 -7.14
N ALA A 351 62.60 8.65 -8.17
CA ALA A 351 63.51 9.82 -8.10
C ALA A 351 62.78 11.14 -7.77
N HIS A 352 61.46 11.21 -8.01
CA HIS A 352 60.65 12.42 -7.82
C HIS A 352 59.76 12.40 -6.56
N GLY A 353 59.70 11.26 -5.86
CA GLY A 353 58.99 11.12 -4.59
C GLY A 353 58.59 9.68 -4.25
N GLU A 354 58.02 9.51 -3.07
CA GLU A 354 57.58 8.20 -2.59
C GLU A 354 56.32 7.72 -3.33
N LEU A 355 56.42 6.48 -3.85
CA LEU A 355 55.38 5.81 -4.63
C LEU A 355 54.56 4.88 -3.74
N THR A 356 53.24 5.04 -3.75
CA THR A 356 52.30 4.17 -3.04
C THR A 356 51.93 2.93 -3.87
N GLU A 357 51.74 3.10 -5.18
CA GLU A 357 51.31 2.02 -6.07
C GLU A 357 51.84 2.28 -7.50
N VAL A 358 52.33 1.23 -8.16
CA VAL A 358 52.70 1.23 -9.58
C VAL A 358 51.96 0.05 -10.21
N HIS A 359 51.24 0.28 -11.30
CA HIS A 359 50.47 -0.76 -11.97
C HIS A 359 50.48 -0.58 -13.49
N ILE A 360 50.94 -1.60 -14.22
CA ILE A 360 50.84 -1.63 -15.68
C ILE A 360 49.51 -2.29 -16.08
N ALA A 361 48.75 -1.63 -16.94
CA ALA A 361 47.49 -2.19 -17.42
C ALA A 361 47.77 -3.29 -18.45
N THR A 362 47.50 -4.53 -18.07
CA THR A 362 47.58 -5.69 -18.96
C THR A 362 46.20 -6.06 -19.48
N ASP A 363 46.16 -6.72 -20.63
CA ASP A 363 44.93 -7.26 -21.17
C ASP A 363 44.51 -8.55 -20.45
N ARG A 364 43.22 -8.67 -20.13
CA ARG A 364 42.73 -9.75 -19.26
C ARG A 364 42.76 -11.11 -19.94
N ASP A 365 42.66 -11.13 -21.27
CA ASP A 365 42.55 -12.36 -22.06
C ASP A 365 43.91 -12.79 -22.65
N THR A 366 44.81 -11.83 -22.94
CA THR A 366 46.11 -12.12 -23.57
C THR A 366 47.33 -11.90 -22.66
N GLY A 367 47.15 -11.29 -21.49
CA GLY A 367 48.22 -10.97 -20.54
C GLY A 367 49.22 -9.91 -21.04
N ARG A 368 49.08 -9.42 -22.28
CA ARG A 368 50.00 -8.44 -22.88
C ARG A 368 49.74 -7.04 -22.33
N SER A 369 50.81 -6.26 -22.15
CA SER A 369 50.74 -4.85 -21.73
C SER A 369 49.95 -4.02 -22.75
N LYS A 370 49.03 -3.17 -22.28
CA LYS A 370 48.24 -2.27 -23.15
C LYS A 370 48.98 -0.98 -23.54
N GLY A 371 50.26 -0.88 -23.17
CA GLY A 371 51.10 0.29 -23.45
C GLY A 371 50.81 1.51 -22.58
N PHE A 372 50.14 1.31 -21.43
CA PHE A 372 49.92 2.36 -20.43
C PHE A 372 50.01 1.82 -19.01
N ALA A 373 50.40 2.71 -18.08
CA ALA A 373 50.58 2.40 -16.67
C ALA A 373 49.96 3.49 -15.79
N PHE A 374 49.73 3.14 -14.53
CA PHE A 374 49.28 4.05 -13.49
C PHE A 374 50.28 4.07 -12.34
N VAL A 375 50.62 5.27 -11.88
CA VAL A 375 51.52 5.47 -10.75
C VAL A 375 50.86 6.38 -9.73
N THR A 376 50.78 5.96 -8.48
CA THR A 376 50.18 6.72 -7.38
C THR A 376 51.28 7.20 -6.44
N PHE A 377 51.46 8.51 -6.33
CA PHE A 377 52.37 9.14 -5.36
C PHE A 377 51.71 9.35 -4.01
N SER A 378 52.49 9.34 -2.92
CA SER A 378 51.98 9.60 -1.57
C SER A 378 51.56 11.07 -1.34
N SER A 379 52.17 12.02 -2.07
CA SER A 379 51.81 13.45 -2.02
C SER A 379 51.55 14.03 -3.40
N LYS A 380 50.57 14.95 -3.44
CA LYS A 380 50.23 15.71 -4.64
C LYS A 380 51.37 16.57 -5.17
N LYS A 381 52.24 17.08 -4.29
CA LYS A 381 53.40 17.91 -4.69
C LYS A 381 54.41 17.11 -5.51
N HIS A 382 54.71 15.88 -5.08
CA HIS A 382 55.63 14.98 -5.79
C HIS A 382 55.07 14.55 -7.15
N GLY A 383 53.78 14.21 -7.22
CA GLY A 383 53.14 13.84 -8.48
C GLY A 383 53.14 14.97 -9.52
N LEU A 384 52.90 16.22 -9.12
CA LEU A 384 52.96 17.38 -10.03
C LEU A 384 54.40 17.67 -10.51
N ALA A 385 55.41 17.46 -9.66
CA ALA A 385 56.81 17.58 -10.04
C ALA A 385 57.21 16.49 -11.06
N ALA A 386 56.76 15.25 -10.83
CA ALA A 386 56.99 14.13 -11.74
C ALA A 386 56.35 14.35 -13.12
N ILE A 387 55.14 14.91 -13.20
CA ILE A 387 54.53 15.29 -14.50
C ILE A 387 55.44 16.26 -15.26
N LYS A 388 55.92 17.31 -14.61
CA LYS A 388 56.75 18.33 -15.28
C LYS A 388 58.10 17.80 -15.74
N ALA A 389 58.68 16.85 -14.99
CA ALA A 389 60.01 16.32 -15.27
C ALA A 389 60.01 15.17 -16.28
N LEU A 390 58.98 14.30 -16.24
CA LEU A 390 58.98 13.03 -16.99
C LEU A 390 58.05 13.01 -18.20
N HIS A 391 57.19 14.02 -18.39
CA HIS A 391 56.42 14.17 -19.63
C HIS A 391 57.36 14.30 -20.84
N ASP A 392 57.14 13.50 -21.88
CA ASP A 392 57.97 13.37 -23.10
C ASP A 392 59.37 12.76 -22.91
N SER A 393 59.68 12.21 -21.74
CA SER A 393 60.92 11.44 -21.52
C SER A 393 60.89 10.10 -22.26
N LYS A 394 62.07 9.53 -22.53
CA LYS A 394 62.21 8.24 -23.24
C LYS A 394 62.49 7.11 -22.24
N ILE A 395 61.61 6.11 -22.19
CA ILE A 395 61.81 4.87 -21.45
C ILE A 395 61.83 3.72 -22.48
N HIS A 396 62.88 2.90 -22.46
CA HIS A 396 63.06 1.77 -23.39
C HIS A 396 62.86 2.16 -24.88
N GLY A 397 63.40 3.32 -25.28
CA GLY A 397 63.34 3.82 -26.65
C GLY A 397 62.01 4.45 -27.09
N ARG A 398 60.96 4.43 -26.24
CA ARG A 398 59.66 5.07 -26.52
C ARG A 398 59.45 6.31 -25.65
N LYS A 399 58.80 7.33 -26.22
CA LYS A 399 58.41 8.54 -25.49
C LYS A 399 57.17 8.26 -24.64
N ILE A 400 57.22 8.64 -23.37
CA ILE A 400 56.09 8.51 -22.44
C ILE A 400 55.35 9.84 -22.25
N SER A 401 54.03 9.76 -22.07
CA SER A 401 53.15 10.90 -21.78
C SER A 401 52.59 10.75 -20.37
N VAL A 402 52.90 11.68 -19.47
CA VAL A 402 52.49 11.61 -18.05
C VAL A 402 51.41 12.65 -17.76
N GLN A 403 50.21 12.22 -17.41
CA GLN A 403 49.06 13.10 -17.16
C GLN A 403 48.45 12.83 -15.78
N GLU A 404 47.77 13.82 -15.20
CA GLU A 404 46.97 13.61 -13.99
C GLU A 404 45.79 12.67 -14.32
N SER A 405 45.69 11.55 -13.61
CA SER A 405 44.60 10.59 -13.83
C SER A 405 43.32 11.15 -13.21
N ASN A 406 42.38 11.58 -14.04
CA ASN A 406 41.08 12.05 -13.56
C ASN A 406 40.33 10.91 -12.83
N PRO A 407 39.93 11.05 -11.56
CA PRO A 407 39.25 9.97 -10.80
C PRO A 407 37.79 9.72 -11.22
N GLY A 408 37.41 9.99 -12.48
CA GLY A 408 36.06 9.90 -13.03
C GLY A 408 35.52 8.49 -13.29
N GLY A 409 36.10 7.47 -12.66
CA GLY A 409 35.80 6.05 -12.92
C GLY A 409 34.95 5.33 -11.87
N ARG A 410 34.39 6.00 -10.86
CA ARG A 410 33.49 5.37 -9.87
C ARG A 410 32.39 6.33 -9.40
N ASP A 411 31.27 6.38 -10.14
CA ASP A 411 29.91 6.18 -9.60
C ASP A 411 28.85 6.34 -10.73
N ARG A 412 28.78 5.38 -11.66
CA ARG A 412 27.70 5.30 -12.68
C ARG A 412 26.33 4.87 -12.09
N LYS A 413 26.10 4.97 -10.77
CA LYS A 413 24.82 4.65 -10.12
C LYS A 413 23.98 5.85 -9.70
N ARG A 414 24.33 7.07 -10.11
CA ARG A 414 23.56 8.30 -9.84
C ARG A 414 22.92 8.99 -11.07
N ARG A 415 22.61 8.25 -12.14
CA ARG A 415 21.55 8.67 -13.08
C ARG A 415 20.19 8.24 -12.51
N ARG A 416 19.68 9.01 -11.54
CA ARG A 416 18.25 8.98 -11.21
C ARG A 416 17.51 9.87 -12.20
N ARG A 417 16.68 9.22 -13.01
CA ARG A 417 15.39 9.65 -13.56
C ARG A 417 15.03 11.11 -13.25
N ARG A 418 15.22 11.99 -14.24
CA ARG A 418 14.23 13.01 -14.55
C ARG A 418 13.23 12.34 -15.49
N ASN A 419 12.07 12.05 -14.94
CA ASN A 419 10.75 12.21 -15.57
C ASN A 419 9.79 12.41 -14.40
#